data_AF-A0A7L4G9G8-F1
#
_entry.id   AF-A0A7L4G9G8-F1
#
_cell.length_a   1.000
_cell.length_b   1.000
_cell.length_c   1.000
_cell.angle_alpha   90.00
_cell.angle_beta   90.00
_cell.angle_gamma   90.00
#
_symmetry.space_group_name_H-M   'P 1'
#
loop_
_entity.id
_entity.type
_entity.pdbx_description
1 polymer ?
#
loop_
_entity_poly.entity_id
_entity_poly.type
_entity_poly.pdbx_seq_one_letter_code
_entity_poly.pdbx_strand_id
1 'polypeptide(L)'
;GDAIPGCAGGAPGAREETRRLLAAANVPEEQLNPFQVLGVEATASDTELRRAYRRLAVLVHPDKNEHPRAEAAFKVLRAAWDIVSSPERRREYELKQLAEQELSRSVGAFLSRLQDDLRDAMNTMMCSKCRGKHKRFELERDPLSARYCGECGGLHPAEEGDFWAESSLLGLKITYLAMMEGKIYDITEWAGCQRVGIAPDTHRVPYHISCGSRGAARHRSVRGGHPGEMGGSWLSQTTPNPLVPPRNTPKGGPPSAADLQDFF
;
A
#
# COMPACT_ATOMS: atom_id res chain seq x y z
N GLY A 1 52.60 -1.53 -60.27
CA GLY A 1 51.35 -0.92 -60.75
C GLY A 1 50.33 -1.24 -59.70
N ASP A 2 50.38 -0.48 -58.62
CA ASP A 2 49.87 -0.93 -57.33
C ASP A 2 48.60 -0.16 -57.02
N ALA A 3 47.51 -0.93 -57.04
CA ALA A 3 46.17 -0.46 -56.71
C ALA A 3 46.10 -0.08 -55.23
N ILE A 4 45.60 1.12 -54.96
CA ILE A 4 45.23 1.58 -53.63
C ILE A 4 43.89 0.92 -53.26
N PRO A 5 43.79 0.14 -52.17
CA PRO A 5 42.51 -0.35 -51.68
C PRO A 5 41.80 0.73 -50.85
N GLY A 6 40.50 0.85 -51.10
CA GLY A 6 39.61 1.90 -50.62
C GLY A 6 39.50 2.05 -49.11
N CYS A 7 39.27 3.30 -48.71
CA CYS A 7 38.91 3.72 -47.37
C CYS A 7 37.54 3.16 -46.97
N ALA A 8 37.51 2.07 -46.22
CA ALA A 8 36.32 1.60 -45.50
C ALA A 8 36.72 1.36 -44.04
N GLY A 9 36.34 2.29 -43.16
CA GLY A 9 36.72 2.19 -41.75
C GLY A 9 36.29 3.39 -40.91
N GLY A 10 34.98 3.59 -40.74
CA GLY A 10 34.48 4.47 -39.68
C GLY A 10 34.95 3.94 -38.32
N ALA A 11 35.65 4.78 -37.54
CA ALA A 11 36.21 4.40 -36.26
C ALA A 11 35.14 3.80 -35.32
N PRO A 12 35.41 2.67 -34.62
CA PRO A 12 34.42 1.94 -33.82
C PRO A 12 33.67 2.82 -32.79
N GLY A 13 34.33 3.86 -32.26
CA GLY A 13 33.72 4.80 -31.32
C GLY A 13 32.67 5.74 -31.92
N ALA A 14 32.64 5.99 -33.23
CA ALA A 14 31.68 6.91 -33.85
C ALA A 14 30.26 6.34 -33.89
N ARG A 15 30.11 5.05 -34.23
CA ARG A 15 28.81 4.35 -34.27
C ARG A 15 28.23 4.18 -32.87
N GLU A 16 29.07 3.84 -31.88
CA GLU A 16 28.66 3.70 -30.48
C GLU A 16 28.13 5.03 -29.90
N GLU A 17 28.87 6.11 -30.13
CA GLU A 17 28.50 7.43 -29.65
C GLU A 17 27.21 7.95 -30.29
N THR A 18 27.02 7.69 -31.59
CA THR A 18 25.78 8.01 -32.30
C THR A 18 24.59 7.28 -31.66
N ARG A 19 24.75 5.99 -31.33
CA ARG A 19 23.71 5.20 -30.66
C ARG A 19 23.38 5.76 -29.27
N ARG A 20 24.38 6.21 -28.51
CA ARG A 20 24.20 6.82 -27.20
C ARG A 20 23.38 8.12 -27.28
N LEU A 21 23.71 9.00 -28.21
CA LEU A 21 22.97 10.25 -28.44
C LEU A 21 21.53 9.99 -28.91
N LEU A 22 21.33 8.97 -29.74
CA LEU A 22 19.98 8.57 -30.18
C LEU A 22 19.09 8.07 -29.04
N ALA A 23 19.66 7.51 -27.97
CA ALA A 23 18.88 7.15 -26.79
C ALA A 23 18.30 8.39 -26.09
N ALA A 24 18.98 9.53 -26.17
CA ALA A 24 18.51 10.81 -25.65
C ALA A 24 17.63 11.60 -26.64
N ALA A 25 17.45 11.13 -27.88
CA ALA A 25 16.66 11.85 -28.90
C ALA A 25 15.15 11.92 -28.64
N ASN A 26 14.65 11.09 -27.72
CA ASN A 26 13.23 11.10 -27.31
C ASN A 26 12.99 11.95 -26.05
N VAL A 27 14.03 12.53 -25.46
CA VAL A 27 13.93 13.36 -24.26
C VAL A 27 13.64 14.81 -24.68
N PRO A 28 12.65 15.49 -24.09
CA PRO A 28 12.43 16.92 -24.32
C PRO A 28 13.70 17.74 -24.01
N GLU A 29 13.97 18.78 -24.80
CA GLU A 29 15.19 19.60 -24.65
C GLU A 29 15.27 20.22 -23.24
N GLU A 30 14.14 20.53 -22.62
CA GLU A 30 14.05 21.11 -21.27
C GLU A 30 14.43 20.15 -20.14
N GLN A 31 14.43 18.84 -20.43
CA GLN A 31 14.76 17.74 -19.51
C GLN A 31 16.09 17.07 -19.87
N LEU A 32 16.75 17.55 -20.93
CA LEU A 32 17.99 16.99 -21.42
C LEU A 32 19.13 17.31 -20.43
N ASN A 33 19.88 16.29 -20.01
CA ASN A 33 21.08 16.50 -19.21
C ASN A 33 22.29 16.74 -20.13
N PRO A 34 22.80 17.99 -20.24
CA PRO A 34 23.84 18.34 -21.19
C PRO A 34 25.18 17.69 -20.85
N PHE A 35 25.49 17.46 -19.57
CA PHE A 35 26.74 16.81 -19.13
C PHE A 35 26.76 15.33 -19.53
N GLN A 36 25.63 14.64 -19.30
CA GLN A 36 25.47 13.26 -19.77
C GLN A 36 25.55 13.19 -21.29
N VAL A 37 24.87 14.07 -22.02
CA VAL A 37 24.92 14.10 -23.49
C VAL A 37 26.31 14.42 -24.03
N LEU A 38 27.09 15.27 -23.36
CA LEU A 38 28.48 15.56 -23.74
C LEU A 38 29.48 14.49 -23.25
N GLY A 39 29.03 13.55 -22.41
CA GLY A 39 29.88 12.49 -21.86
C GLY A 39 30.93 13.03 -20.88
N VAL A 40 30.55 14.03 -20.07
CA VAL A 40 31.41 14.66 -19.07
C VAL A 40 30.75 14.68 -17.69
N GLU A 41 31.55 14.88 -16.65
CA GLU A 41 31.05 15.07 -15.29
C GLU A 41 30.29 16.39 -15.13
N ALA A 42 29.35 16.45 -14.20
CA ALA A 42 28.61 17.70 -13.89
C ALA A 42 29.54 18.82 -13.38
N THR A 43 30.71 18.46 -12.85
CA THR A 43 31.75 19.38 -12.37
C THR A 43 32.73 19.80 -13.47
N ALA A 44 32.54 19.36 -14.73
CA ALA A 44 33.45 19.67 -15.82
C ALA A 44 33.61 21.17 -16.04
N SER A 45 34.84 21.58 -16.39
CA SER A 45 35.21 22.95 -16.72
C SER A 45 34.74 23.35 -18.13
N ASP A 46 34.68 24.66 -18.41
CA ASP A 46 34.30 25.18 -19.74
C ASP A 46 35.23 24.66 -20.86
N THR A 47 36.52 24.48 -20.56
CA THR A 47 37.49 23.95 -21.51
C THR A 47 37.23 22.48 -21.84
N GLU A 48 36.84 21.68 -20.85
CA GLU A 48 36.45 20.27 -21.02
C GLU A 48 35.15 20.13 -21.81
N LEU A 49 34.14 20.95 -21.51
CA LEU A 49 32.88 21.00 -22.24
C LEU A 49 33.11 21.30 -23.73
N ARG A 50 33.88 22.35 -24.03
CA ARG A 50 34.24 22.71 -25.41
C ARG A 50 35.02 21.60 -26.12
N ARG A 51 35.94 20.94 -25.41
CA ARG A 51 36.73 19.84 -25.97
C ARG A 51 35.85 18.63 -26.29
N ALA A 52 34.95 18.26 -25.38
CA ALA A 52 34.01 17.17 -25.55
C ALA A 52 33.08 17.44 -26.75
N TYR A 53 32.47 18.62 -26.81
CA TYR A 53 31.60 19.00 -27.93
C TYR A 53 32.31 18.91 -29.28
N ARG A 54 33.52 19.49 -29.42
CA ARG A 54 34.28 19.42 -30.68
C ARG A 54 34.60 18.00 -31.10
N ARG A 55 34.99 17.13 -30.15
CA ARG A 55 35.27 15.72 -30.41
C ARG A 55 34.02 15.01 -30.91
N LEU A 56 32.90 15.16 -30.20
CA LEU A 56 31.63 14.53 -30.54
C LEU A 56 31.08 15.02 -31.88
N ALA A 57 31.14 16.33 -32.14
CA ALA A 57 30.64 16.93 -33.38
C ALA A 57 31.33 16.36 -34.62
N VAL A 58 32.62 16.04 -34.54
CA VAL A 58 33.35 15.40 -35.65
C VAL A 58 32.97 13.92 -35.81
N LEU A 59 32.73 13.22 -34.70
CA LEU A 59 32.38 11.79 -34.70
C LEU A 59 30.96 11.52 -35.21
N VAL A 60 30.02 12.41 -34.89
CA VAL A 60 28.58 12.22 -35.20
C VAL A 60 28.07 13.12 -36.33
N HIS A 61 28.98 13.81 -37.04
CA HIS A 61 28.62 14.66 -38.18
C HIS A 61 27.92 13.84 -39.27
N PRO A 62 26.76 14.30 -39.82
CA PRO A 62 26.02 13.56 -40.83
C PRO A 62 26.85 13.24 -42.08
N ASP A 63 27.71 14.16 -42.53
CA ASP A 63 28.57 13.93 -43.72
C ASP A 63 29.66 12.87 -43.51
N LYS A 64 30.11 12.65 -42.26
CA LYS A 64 31.24 11.75 -41.95
C LYS A 64 30.79 10.42 -41.37
N ASN A 65 29.54 10.33 -40.94
CA ASN A 65 28.99 9.17 -40.25
C ASN A 65 27.86 8.56 -41.07
N GLU A 66 28.10 7.34 -41.55
CA GLU A 66 27.17 6.58 -42.42
C GLU A 66 25.89 6.12 -41.70
N HIS A 67 25.71 6.42 -40.41
CA HIS A 67 24.52 6.02 -39.67
C HIS A 67 23.28 6.77 -40.18
N PRO A 68 22.16 6.09 -40.51
CA PRO A 68 20.98 6.70 -41.13
C PRO A 68 20.27 7.73 -40.25
N ARG A 69 20.58 7.75 -38.95
CA ARG A 69 20.06 8.71 -37.96
C ARG A 69 21.13 9.65 -37.40
N ALA A 70 22.27 9.82 -38.08
CA ALA A 70 23.34 10.70 -37.62
C ALA A 70 22.87 12.15 -37.41
N GLU A 71 21.99 12.65 -38.29
CA GLU A 71 21.38 13.98 -38.14
C GLU A 71 20.60 14.14 -36.82
N ALA A 72 19.79 13.14 -36.45
CA ALA A 72 19.04 13.16 -35.20
C ALA A 72 19.98 13.13 -33.97
N ALA A 73 21.06 12.34 -34.03
CA ALA A 73 22.09 12.33 -32.98
C ALA A 73 22.79 13.69 -32.86
N PHE A 74 23.12 14.31 -33.99
CA PHE A 74 23.75 15.63 -34.04
C PHE A 74 22.83 16.72 -33.48
N LYS A 75 21.51 16.63 -33.72
CA LYS A 75 20.53 17.54 -33.13
C LYS A 75 20.56 17.50 -31.60
N VAL A 76 20.59 16.30 -31.00
CA VAL A 76 20.69 16.12 -29.54
C VAL A 76 21.98 16.72 -28.98
N LEU A 77 23.10 16.46 -29.65
CA LEU A 77 24.40 17.02 -29.27
C LEU A 77 24.36 18.56 -29.27
N ARG A 78 23.72 19.16 -30.29
CA ARG A 78 23.58 20.61 -30.42
C ARG A 78 22.71 21.19 -29.31
N ALA A 79 21.56 20.59 -29.05
CA ALA A 79 20.66 21.02 -27.97
C ALA A 79 21.38 21.00 -26.61
N ALA A 80 22.13 19.93 -26.31
CA ALA A 80 22.93 19.86 -25.09
C ALA A 80 24.00 20.95 -25.02
N TRP A 81 24.71 21.21 -26.13
CA TRP A 81 25.70 22.28 -26.18
C TRP A 81 25.08 23.65 -25.94
N ASP A 82 23.93 23.93 -26.55
CA ASP A 82 23.27 25.23 -26.42
C ASP A 82 22.91 25.59 -24.97
N ILE A 83 22.63 24.58 -24.12
CA ILE A 83 22.36 24.73 -22.69
C ILE A 83 23.62 25.14 -21.90
N VAL A 84 24.80 24.63 -22.26
CA VAL A 84 26.05 24.85 -21.49
C VAL A 84 27.10 25.66 -22.25
N SER A 85 26.75 26.21 -23.41
CA SER A 85 27.69 26.88 -24.31
C SER A 85 28.29 28.17 -23.74
N SER A 86 27.58 28.82 -22.81
CA SER A 86 28.04 30.03 -22.13
C SER A 86 27.93 29.86 -20.61
N PRO A 87 28.76 30.57 -19.84
CA PRO A 87 28.68 30.57 -18.37
C PRO A 87 27.29 30.96 -17.85
N GLU A 88 26.63 31.91 -18.51
CA GLU A 88 25.30 32.40 -18.14
C GLU A 88 24.24 31.31 -18.32
N ARG A 89 24.21 30.65 -19.48
CA ARG A 89 23.24 29.57 -19.76
C ARG A 89 23.47 28.36 -18.86
N ARG A 90 24.73 28.01 -18.61
CA ARG A 90 25.08 26.96 -17.65
C ARG A 90 24.54 27.28 -16.26
N ARG A 91 24.72 28.51 -15.79
CA ARG A 91 24.22 28.96 -14.49
C ARG A 91 22.70 28.91 -14.42
N GLU A 92 22.00 29.34 -15.46
CA GLU A 92 20.54 29.26 -15.55
C GLU A 92 20.06 27.80 -15.47
N TYR A 93 20.70 26.89 -16.19
CA TYR A 93 20.43 25.46 -16.12
C TYR A 93 20.65 24.91 -14.70
N GLU A 94 21.79 25.19 -14.09
CA GLU A 94 22.11 24.72 -12.73
C GLU A 94 21.11 25.23 -11.69
N LEU A 95 20.72 26.52 -11.77
CA LEU A 95 19.69 27.09 -10.89
C LEU A 95 18.32 26.44 -11.08
N LYS A 96 17.92 26.19 -12.33
CA LYS A 96 16.66 25.49 -12.64
C LYS A 96 16.67 24.07 -12.06
N GLN A 97 17.76 23.33 -12.25
CA GLN A 97 17.89 21.97 -11.72
C GLN A 97 17.84 21.92 -10.19
N LEU A 98 18.49 22.87 -9.52
CA LEU A 98 18.45 22.98 -8.05
C LEU A 98 17.02 23.27 -7.57
N ALA A 99 16.33 24.23 -8.19
CA ALA A 99 14.96 24.57 -7.83
C ALA A 99 14.00 23.38 -8.03
N GLU A 100 14.13 22.65 -9.13
CA GLU A 100 13.31 21.46 -9.41
C GLU A 100 13.61 20.32 -8.41
N GLN A 101 14.87 20.11 -8.05
CA GLN A 101 15.27 19.13 -7.05
C GLN A 101 14.71 19.48 -5.66
N GLU A 102 14.75 20.74 -5.26
CA GLU A 102 14.19 21.21 -3.99
C GLU A 102 12.67 21.04 -3.95
N LEU A 103 11.98 21.38 -5.04
CA LEU A 103 10.54 21.19 -5.17
C LEU A 103 10.17 19.72 -5.07
N SER A 104 10.85 18.85 -5.84
CA SER A 104 10.63 17.41 -5.82
C SER A 104 10.83 16.83 -4.41
N ARG A 105 11.88 17.24 -3.71
CA ARG A 105 12.13 16.84 -2.32
C ARG A 105 11.00 17.29 -1.38
N SER A 106 10.53 18.52 -1.53
CA SER A 106 9.45 19.08 -0.70
C SER A 106 8.12 18.35 -0.92
N VAL A 107 7.75 18.12 -2.18
CA VAL A 107 6.56 17.35 -2.55
C VAL A 107 6.67 15.91 -2.05
N GLY A 108 7.82 15.25 -2.23
CA GLY A 108 8.06 13.92 -1.71
C GLY A 108 7.89 13.84 -0.19
N ALA A 109 8.47 14.80 0.56
CA ALA A 109 8.32 14.86 2.01
C ALA A 109 6.85 15.06 2.45
N PHE A 110 6.10 15.88 1.72
CA PHE A 110 4.67 16.08 1.98
C PHE A 110 3.86 14.80 1.76
N LEU A 111 4.05 14.12 0.63
CA LEU A 111 3.33 12.90 0.30
C LEU A 111 3.59 11.77 1.31
N SER A 112 4.84 11.62 1.77
CA SER A 112 5.17 10.63 2.80
C SER A 112 4.45 10.91 4.12
N ARG A 113 4.39 12.17 4.57
CA ARG A 113 3.63 12.55 5.77
C ARG A 113 2.15 12.26 5.63
N LEU A 114 1.59 12.56 4.46
CA LEU A 114 0.18 12.30 4.17
C LEU A 114 -0.12 10.80 4.18
N GLN A 115 0.78 9.98 3.64
CA GLN A 115 0.69 8.53 3.70
C GLN A 115 0.77 8.00 5.13
N ASP A 116 1.65 8.58 5.96
CA ASP A 116 1.77 8.26 7.39
C ASP A 116 0.48 8.61 8.13
N ASP A 117 -0.08 9.80 7.92
CA ASP A 117 -1.32 10.24 8.54
C ASP A 117 -2.51 9.36 8.15
N LEU A 118 -2.61 8.96 6.88
CA LEU A 118 -3.64 8.04 6.40
C LEU A 118 -3.48 6.66 7.05
N ARG A 119 -2.25 6.14 7.12
CA ARG A 119 -1.94 4.88 7.79
C ARG A 119 -2.29 4.92 9.28
N ASP A 120 -1.97 6.01 9.97
CA ASP A 120 -2.29 6.20 11.38
C ASP A 120 -3.80 6.34 11.59
N ALA A 121 -4.52 7.03 10.70
CA ALA A 121 -5.97 7.11 10.74
C ALA A 121 -6.62 5.73 10.55
N MET A 122 -6.11 4.91 9.63
CA MET A 122 -6.61 3.55 9.40
C MET A 122 -6.24 2.61 10.55
N ASN A 123 -5.07 2.76 11.16
CA ASN A 123 -4.61 1.91 12.26
C ASN A 123 -4.99 2.46 13.64
N THR A 124 -6.04 3.27 13.73
CA THR A 124 -6.57 3.73 15.00
C THR A 124 -8.06 3.51 15.14
N MET A 125 -8.48 3.25 16.38
CA MET A 125 -9.87 3.12 16.76
C MET A 125 -10.21 4.13 17.87
N MET A 126 -11.40 4.72 17.77
CA MET A 126 -11.86 5.68 18.77
C MET A 126 -12.36 4.96 20.02
N CYS A 127 -12.01 5.47 21.20
CA CYS A 127 -12.49 4.96 22.47
C CYS A 127 -13.47 5.93 23.11
N SER A 128 -14.68 5.44 23.43
CA SER A 128 -15.73 6.23 24.09
C SER A 128 -15.37 6.62 25.53
N LYS A 129 -14.55 5.81 26.21
CA LYS A 129 -14.19 6.00 27.62
C LYS A 129 -13.18 7.11 27.84
N CYS A 130 -12.06 7.10 27.11
CA CYS A 130 -11.05 8.15 27.21
C CYS A 130 -11.26 9.28 26.20
N ARG A 131 -12.21 9.11 25.25
CA ARG A 131 -12.45 10.00 24.09
C ARG A 131 -11.24 10.20 23.18
N GLY A 132 -10.22 9.35 23.32
CA GLY A 132 -9.00 9.33 22.54
C GLY A 132 -8.98 8.25 21.45
N LYS A 133 -7.84 8.15 20.76
CA LYS A 133 -7.55 7.13 19.75
C LYS A 133 -6.62 6.08 20.34
N HIS A 134 -6.85 4.82 20.02
CA HIS A 134 -5.96 3.71 20.34
C HIS A 134 -5.48 3.05 19.06
N LYS A 135 -4.25 2.53 19.07
CA LYS A 135 -3.72 1.83 17.91
C LYS A 135 -4.37 0.45 17.78
N ARG A 136 -4.67 0.08 16.54
CA ARG A 136 -4.98 -1.29 16.13
C ARG A 136 -3.89 -1.77 15.20
N PHE A 137 -3.46 -3.03 15.36
CA PHE A 137 -2.40 -3.60 14.53
C PHE A 137 -2.98 -4.71 13.67
N GLU A 138 -2.91 -4.57 12.35
CA GLU A 138 -3.31 -5.62 11.43
C GLU A 138 -2.43 -6.86 11.64
N LEU A 139 -3.06 -8.02 11.66
CA LEU A 139 -2.40 -9.32 11.78
C LEU A 139 -2.59 -10.11 10.49
N GLU A 140 -1.51 -10.76 10.06
CA GLU A 140 -1.54 -11.71 8.94
C GLU A 140 -2.16 -13.04 9.40
N ARG A 141 -3.48 -13.08 9.52
CA ARG A 141 -4.26 -14.27 9.85
C ARG A 141 -5.32 -14.52 8.78
N ASP A 142 -5.52 -15.78 8.41
CA ASP A 142 -6.60 -16.19 7.53
C ASP A 142 -7.94 -16.15 8.28
N PRO A 143 -8.95 -15.38 7.80
CA PRO A 143 -10.29 -15.35 8.37
C PRO A 143 -10.92 -16.71 8.64
N LEU A 144 -10.65 -17.72 7.81
CA LEU A 144 -11.26 -19.05 7.93
C LEU A 144 -10.70 -19.87 9.11
N SER A 145 -9.53 -19.51 9.62
CA SER A 145 -8.84 -20.20 10.70
C SER A 145 -8.24 -19.22 11.72
N ALA A 146 -8.98 -18.17 12.03
CA ALA A 146 -8.50 -17.00 12.76
C ALA A 146 -8.49 -17.14 14.29
N ARG A 147 -9.48 -17.87 14.82
CA ARG A 147 -9.81 -17.93 16.26
C ARG A 147 -9.36 -19.25 16.86
N TYR A 148 -8.48 -19.20 17.85
CA TYR A 148 -8.15 -20.40 18.63
C TYR A 148 -9.23 -20.70 19.68
N CYS A 149 -9.55 -21.99 19.87
CA CYS A 149 -10.45 -22.46 20.92
C CYS A 149 -9.75 -23.46 21.84
N GLY A 150 -9.74 -23.16 23.14
CA GLY A 150 -9.13 -24.01 24.17
C GLY A 150 -9.97 -25.24 24.53
N GLU A 151 -11.28 -25.22 24.26
CA GLU A 151 -12.18 -26.35 24.55
C GLU A 151 -12.01 -27.50 23.55
N CYS A 152 -11.85 -27.17 22.26
CA CYS A 152 -11.71 -28.17 21.19
C CYS A 152 -10.27 -28.33 20.67
N GLY A 153 -9.36 -27.40 21.02
CA GLY A 153 -7.98 -27.36 20.53
C GLY A 153 -7.84 -26.98 19.05
N GLY A 154 -8.92 -26.47 18.42
CA GLY A 154 -8.98 -26.16 17.00
C GLY A 154 -8.99 -24.67 16.68
N LEU A 155 -8.80 -24.36 15.39
CA LEU A 155 -9.00 -23.02 14.83
C LEU A 155 -10.38 -22.91 14.20
N HIS A 156 -11.03 -21.76 14.40
CA HIS A 156 -12.36 -21.44 13.91
C HIS A 156 -12.35 -20.20 13.02
N PRO A 157 -13.32 -20.08 12.11
CA PRO A 157 -13.48 -18.87 11.31
C PRO A 157 -13.88 -17.68 12.19
N ALA A 158 -13.48 -16.49 11.77
CA ALA A 158 -13.98 -15.22 12.28
C ALA A 158 -14.87 -14.57 11.22
N GLU A 159 -15.95 -13.94 11.68
CA GLU A 159 -16.88 -13.15 10.88
C GLU A 159 -16.69 -11.64 11.12
N GLU A 160 -17.09 -10.81 10.17
CA GLU A 160 -16.94 -9.35 10.25
C GLU A 160 -17.63 -8.80 11.51
N GLY A 161 -16.86 -8.14 12.37
CA GLY A 161 -17.33 -7.61 13.66
C GLY A 161 -17.08 -8.56 14.84
N ASP A 162 -16.61 -9.79 14.63
CA ASP A 162 -16.24 -10.69 15.73
C ASP A 162 -15.18 -10.05 16.63
N PHE A 163 -15.39 -10.16 17.94
CA PHE A 163 -14.47 -9.68 18.97
C PHE A 163 -14.25 -10.75 20.04
N TRP A 164 -12.99 -11.20 20.16
CA TRP A 164 -12.60 -12.27 21.07
C TRP A 164 -11.28 -11.98 21.78
N ALA A 165 -10.90 -12.87 22.70
CA ALA A 165 -9.63 -12.82 23.40
C ALA A 165 -8.91 -14.16 23.26
N GLU A 166 -7.60 -14.12 23.16
CA GLU A 166 -6.73 -15.30 23.16
C GLU A 166 -5.73 -15.22 24.31
N SER A 167 -5.48 -16.34 24.97
CA SER A 167 -4.47 -16.42 26.01
C SER A 167 -3.13 -16.88 25.43
N SER A 168 -2.05 -16.34 25.98
CA SER A 168 -0.68 -16.69 25.62
C SER A 168 0.19 -16.69 26.88
N LEU A 169 1.39 -17.28 26.78
CA LEU A 169 2.33 -17.39 27.91
C LEU A 169 1.68 -18.04 29.13
N LEU A 170 1.03 -19.20 28.95
CA LEU A 170 0.33 -19.94 30.02
C LEU A 170 -0.72 -19.08 30.75
N GLY A 171 -1.41 -18.20 30.02
CA GLY A 171 -2.45 -17.32 30.56
C GLY A 171 -1.95 -16.01 31.15
N LEU A 172 -0.64 -15.75 31.14
CA LEU A 172 -0.07 -14.49 31.65
C LEU A 172 -0.35 -13.28 30.75
N LYS A 173 -0.62 -13.53 29.45
CA LYS A 173 -0.93 -12.47 28.49
C LYS A 173 -2.26 -12.77 27.82
N ILE A 174 -3.18 -11.82 27.90
CA ILE A 174 -4.44 -11.84 27.17
C ILE A 174 -4.33 -10.83 26.01
N THR A 175 -4.52 -11.31 24.79
CA THR A 175 -4.55 -10.50 23.57
C THR A 175 -6.00 -10.41 23.08
N TYR A 176 -6.44 -9.20 22.80
CA TYR A 176 -7.80 -8.93 22.31
C TYR A 176 -7.77 -8.73 20.81
N LEU A 177 -8.62 -9.47 20.10
CA LEU A 177 -8.62 -9.57 18.64
C LEU A 177 -9.99 -9.22 18.10
N ALA A 178 -10.04 -8.49 16.99
CA ALA A 178 -11.28 -8.20 16.29
C ALA A 178 -11.14 -8.31 14.78
N MET A 179 -12.19 -8.80 14.13
CA MET A 179 -12.30 -8.77 12.68
C MET A 179 -13.03 -7.49 12.25
N MET A 180 -12.38 -6.68 11.42
CA MET A 180 -12.90 -5.43 10.90
C MET A 180 -12.40 -5.25 9.46
N GLU A 181 -13.24 -4.72 8.58
CA GLU A 181 -12.85 -4.42 7.19
C GLU A 181 -12.28 -5.66 6.46
N GLY A 182 -12.75 -6.85 6.80
CA GLY A 182 -12.27 -8.13 6.23
C GLY A 182 -10.90 -8.58 6.72
N LYS A 183 -10.32 -7.91 7.72
CA LYS A 183 -9.00 -8.23 8.29
C LYS A 183 -9.05 -8.37 9.80
N ILE A 184 -8.02 -8.99 10.38
CA ILE A 184 -7.94 -9.25 11.81
C ILE A 184 -6.95 -8.29 12.44
N TYR A 185 -7.34 -7.71 13.57
CA TYR A 185 -6.55 -6.70 14.28
C TYR A 185 -6.34 -7.07 15.74
N ASP A 186 -5.13 -6.81 16.25
CA ASP A 186 -4.87 -6.70 17.69
C ASP A 186 -5.37 -5.33 18.18
N ILE A 187 -6.32 -5.37 19.11
CA ILE A 187 -6.94 -4.21 19.75
C ILE A 187 -6.76 -4.21 21.28
N THR A 188 -5.74 -4.91 21.78
CA THR A 188 -5.46 -5.09 23.22
C THR A 188 -5.36 -3.76 23.97
N GLU A 189 -4.74 -2.75 23.36
CA GLU A 189 -4.60 -1.42 23.97
C GLU A 189 -5.98 -0.75 24.18
N TRP A 190 -6.84 -0.79 23.17
CA TRP A 190 -8.19 -0.23 23.24
C TRP A 190 -9.09 -1.01 24.21
N ALA A 191 -9.05 -2.34 24.16
CA ALA A 191 -9.83 -3.20 25.04
C ALA A 191 -9.43 -3.00 26.51
N GLY A 192 -8.12 -2.89 26.78
CA GLY A 192 -7.57 -2.55 28.09
C GLY A 192 -8.04 -1.18 28.58
N CYS A 193 -8.07 -0.17 27.71
CA CYS A 193 -8.61 1.15 28.06
C CYS A 193 -10.08 1.04 28.50
N GLN A 194 -10.92 0.37 27.71
CA GLN A 194 -12.32 0.16 28.06
C GLN A 194 -12.52 -0.70 29.31
N ARG A 195 -11.52 -1.51 29.68
CA ARG A 195 -11.61 -2.58 30.70
C ARG A 195 -12.61 -3.66 30.28
N VAL A 196 -12.53 -4.07 29.02
CA VAL A 196 -13.31 -5.22 28.55
C VAL A 196 -12.80 -6.47 29.25
N GLY A 197 -13.72 -7.30 29.78
CA GLY A 197 -13.41 -8.61 30.34
C GLY A 197 -14.03 -9.70 29.47
N ILE A 198 -13.23 -10.33 28.62
CA ILE A 198 -13.65 -11.48 27.80
C ILE A 198 -12.86 -12.70 28.26
N ALA A 199 -13.55 -13.83 28.45
CA ALA A 199 -12.88 -15.11 28.69
C ALA A 199 -12.11 -15.52 27.42
N PRO A 200 -10.80 -15.79 27.52
CA PRO A 200 -9.99 -16.15 26.35
C PRO A 200 -10.35 -17.53 25.82
N ASP A 201 -10.02 -17.77 24.55
CA ASP A 201 -10.02 -19.09 23.89
C ASP A 201 -11.40 -19.78 23.90
N THR A 202 -12.47 -18.99 23.92
CA THR A 202 -13.86 -19.46 23.99
C THR A 202 -14.34 -20.02 22.66
N HIS A 203 -15.11 -21.12 22.72
CA HIS A 203 -15.61 -21.79 21.52
C HIS A 203 -16.53 -20.89 20.67
N ARG A 204 -17.37 -20.08 21.32
CA ARG A 204 -18.27 -19.12 20.66
C ARG A 204 -17.73 -17.71 20.75
N VAL A 205 -18.04 -16.90 19.74
CA VAL A 205 -17.73 -15.46 19.77
C VAL A 205 -18.58 -14.81 20.85
N PRO A 206 -17.97 -14.12 21.84
CA PRO A 206 -18.71 -13.54 22.94
C PRO A 206 -19.31 -12.17 22.62
N TYR A 207 -18.74 -11.42 21.66
CA TYR A 207 -19.16 -10.07 21.32
C TYR A 207 -19.04 -9.79 19.83
N HIS A 208 -19.94 -8.93 19.34
CA HIS A 208 -19.89 -8.37 17.99
C HIS A 208 -19.77 -6.85 18.07
N ILE A 209 -18.74 -6.29 17.43
CA ILE A 209 -18.52 -4.85 17.30
C ILE A 209 -19.31 -4.35 16.11
N SER A 210 -20.14 -3.34 16.31
CA SER A 210 -20.75 -2.60 15.21
C SER A 210 -19.83 -1.46 14.80
N CYS A 211 -19.06 -1.63 13.72
CA CYS A 211 -18.29 -0.53 13.15
C CYS A 211 -19.27 0.42 12.44
N GLY A 212 -19.57 1.57 13.04
CA GLY A 212 -20.45 2.57 12.45
C GLY A 212 -19.83 3.18 11.20
N SER A 213 -20.12 2.61 10.02
CA SER A 213 -19.84 3.23 8.73
C SER A 213 -20.62 4.53 8.60
N ARG A 214 -20.07 5.65 9.05
CA ARG A 214 -20.45 6.97 8.53
C ARG A 214 -19.84 7.12 7.14
N GLY A 215 -20.44 6.44 6.17
CA GLY A 215 -19.91 6.35 4.82
C GLY A 215 -20.80 5.58 3.84
N ALA A 216 -22.12 5.72 3.92
CA ALA A 216 -23.01 5.37 2.81
C ALA A 216 -24.31 6.18 2.95
N ALA A 217 -24.41 7.28 2.18
CA ALA A 217 -25.65 8.00 2.02
C ALA A 217 -26.71 7.06 1.40
N ARG A 218 -27.66 6.61 2.21
CA ARG A 218 -28.93 6.06 1.73
C ARG A 218 -30.00 7.10 1.97
N HIS A 219 -30.50 7.68 0.88
CA HIS A 219 -31.73 8.46 0.86
C HIS A 219 -32.85 7.65 1.52
N ARG A 220 -33.36 8.10 2.67
CA ARG A 220 -34.69 7.69 3.14
C ARG A 220 -35.37 8.87 3.81
N SER A 221 -36.59 9.09 3.34
CA SER A 221 -37.48 10.22 3.60
C SER A 221 -37.76 10.48 5.08
N VAL A 222 -37.79 11.77 5.42
CA VAL A 222 -38.20 12.39 6.68
C VAL A 222 -39.61 11.95 7.08
N ARG A 223 -39.79 11.56 8.35
CA ARG A 223 -40.92 11.93 9.21
C ARG A 223 -40.48 11.90 10.68
N GLY A 224 -40.91 12.92 11.43
CA GLY A 224 -40.30 13.39 12.67
C GLY A 224 -40.66 12.64 13.96
N GLY A 225 -39.86 12.93 14.99
CA GLY A 225 -40.04 12.53 16.38
C GLY A 225 -38.97 13.19 17.27
N HIS A 226 -39.38 13.78 18.39
CA HIS A 226 -38.62 14.60 19.34
C HIS A 226 -37.41 13.90 20.03
N PRO A 227 -36.49 14.66 20.65
CA PRO A 227 -35.21 14.15 21.13
C PRO A 227 -35.34 13.51 22.52
N GLY A 228 -35.01 12.22 22.59
CA GLY A 228 -34.81 11.47 23.83
C GLY A 228 -33.39 10.92 23.88
N GLU A 229 -32.76 11.04 25.04
CA GLU A 229 -31.38 10.71 25.38
C GLU A 229 -30.83 9.42 24.72
N MET A 230 -29.67 9.53 24.05
CA MET A 230 -28.95 8.39 23.48
C MET A 230 -27.57 8.23 24.11
N GLY A 231 -27.50 7.47 25.20
CA GLY A 231 -26.28 6.80 25.65
C GLY A 231 -26.13 5.47 24.91
N GLY A 232 -25.46 5.47 23.76
CA GLY A 232 -25.26 4.25 22.96
C GLY A 232 -24.10 3.39 23.47
N SER A 233 -24.42 2.20 24.00
CA SER A 233 -23.47 1.10 24.17
C SER A 233 -23.20 0.46 22.81
N TRP A 234 -21.95 0.53 22.33
CA TRP A 234 -21.51 -0.03 21.05
C TRP A 234 -21.31 -1.55 21.07
N LEU A 235 -21.44 -2.17 22.24
CA LEU A 235 -21.32 -3.60 22.47
C LEU A 235 -22.73 -4.19 22.56
N SER A 236 -23.14 -4.95 21.56
CA SER A 236 -24.31 -5.81 21.65
C SER A 236 -23.86 -7.15 22.24
N GLN A 237 -24.19 -7.37 23.50
CA GLN A 237 -24.05 -8.68 24.13
C GLN A 237 -25.02 -9.64 23.44
N THR A 238 -24.53 -10.73 22.87
CA THR A 238 -25.39 -11.87 22.58
C THR A 238 -25.76 -12.51 23.91
N THR A 239 -26.98 -12.28 24.39
CA THR A 239 -27.51 -13.02 25.53
C THR A 239 -27.63 -14.50 25.13
N PRO A 240 -27.21 -15.45 25.98
CA PRO A 240 -27.56 -16.85 25.75
C PRO A 240 -29.07 -16.97 25.87
N ASN A 241 -29.69 -17.55 24.85
CA ASN A 241 -31.11 -17.89 24.83
C ASN A 241 -31.43 -18.71 26.10
N PRO A 242 -32.39 -18.30 26.96
CA PRO A 242 -32.73 -19.09 28.13
C PRO A 242 -33.21 -20.47 27.68
N LEU A 243 -32.60 -21.48 28.30
CA LEU A 243 -32.87 -22.91 28.11
C LEU A 243 -34.36 -23.17 27.90
N VAL A 244 -34.69 -23.71 26.73
CA VAL A 244 -35.98 -24.37 26.48
C VAL A 244 -36.03 -25.59 27.41
N PRO A 245 -37.03 -25.72 28.31
CA PRO A 245 -37.14 -26.91 29.14
C PRO A 245 -37.39 -28.15 28.25
N PRO A 246 -36.91 -29.34 28.65
CA PRO A 246 -37.07 -30.54 27.84
C PRO A 246 -38.56 -30.87 27.65
N ARG A 247 -38.94 -31.19 26.41
CA ARG A 247 -40.27 -31.73 26.07
C ARG A 247 -40.51 -33.01 26.87
N ASN A 248 -41.66 -33.07 27.54
CA ASN A 248 -42.23 -34.27 28.15
C ASN A 248 -42.17 -35.45 27.16
N THR A 249 -41.44 -36.49 27.56
CA THR A 249 -41.60 -37.85 27.05
C THR A 249 -42.91 -38.43 27.59
N PRO A 250 -43.74 -39.11 26.78
CA PRO A 250 -44.89 -39.82 27.32
C PRO A 250 -44.40 -41.07 28.06
N LYS A 251 -44.87 -41.23 29.31
CA LYS A 251 -44.71 -42.43 30.12
C LYS A 251 -45.43 -43.61 29.44
N GLY A 252 -44.67 -44.51 28.82
CA GLY A 252 -45.13 -45.86 28.50
C GLY A 252 -44.85 -46.77 29.69
N GLY A 253 -45.89 -47.22 30.38
CA GLY A 253 -45.81 -48.27 31.39
C GLY A 253 -45.57 -49.66 30.78
N PRO A 254 -45.21 -50.68 31.58
CA PRO A 254 -44.89 -52.02 31.10
C PRO A 254 -46.15 -52.76 30.58
N PRO A 255 -45.99 -53.75 29.69
CA PRO A 255 -47.11 -54.42 29.04
C PRO A 255 -47.86 -55.34 30.01
N SER A 256 -49.19 -55.37 29.90
CA SER A 256 -50.04 -56.38 30.55
C SER A 256 -50.34 -57.50 29.55
N ALA A 257 -50.29 -58.75 30.02
CA ALA A 257 -50.29 -59.97 29.22
C ALA A 257 -51.68 -60.56 28.93
N ALA A 258 -52.72 -59.74 28.85
CA ALA A 258 -54.05 -60.19 28.47
C ALA A 258 -54.78 -59.04 27.82
N ASP A 259 -54.72 -58.96 26.48
CA ASP A 259 -55.77 -58.39 25.63
C ASP A 259 -55.45 -58.71 24.15
N LEU A 260 -55.85 -59.93 23.79
CA LEU A 260 -56.53 -60.33 22.54
C LEU A 260 -55.80 -60.08 21.22
N GLN A 261 -55.30 -61.12 20.55
CA GLN A 261 -56.11 -62.01 19.68
C GLN A 261 -57.00 -61.21 18.72
N ASP A 262 -56.43 -60.83 17.58
CA ASP A 262 -56.91 -61.21 16.25
C ASP A 262 -56.12 -60.43 15.21
N PHE A 263 -55.21 -61.11 14.51
CA PHE A 263 -54.91 -61.03 13.07
C PHE A 263 -53.59 -61.78 12.80
N PHE A 264 -53.76 -63.10 12.67
CA PHE A 264 -52.83 -64.16 12.23
C PHE A 264 -51.60 -64.49 13.10
#